data_AF-A0A1I7LFI2-F1
#
_entry.id   AF-A0A1I7LFI2-F1
#
_cell.length_a   1.000
_cell.length_b   1.000
_cell.length_c   1.000
_cell.angle_alpha   90.00
_cell.angle_beta   90.00
_cell.angle_gamma   90.00
#
_symmetry.space_group_name_H-M   'P 1'
#
loop_
_entity.id
_entity.type
_entity.pdbx_description
1 polymer ?
#
loop_
_entity_poly.entity_id
_entity_poly.type
_entity_poly.pdbx_seq_one_letter_code
_entity_poly.pdbx_strand_id
1 'polypeptide(L)'
;MALRQQVIVRLSDETVFGHELLLAHPRETLGLLADAGLLTGLDRYILDVAAQRAKNSDELVFVNVTSELLTERRLPFPPDEDLTGLVLEITERSRLDAEAVVLYLAPFRERGLKVALDDFGDGFNGISRWSVLRPDFVKVRLTEGVEVFLPMLVQVAAESGAQLVVERVETPEQHAWLQKLGVGYGQGFYYGRPTPIEGGAA
;
A
#
# COMPACT_ATOMS: atom_id res chain seq x y z
N MET A 1 8.55 -1.38 -19.78
CA MET A 1 8.21 -1.76 -18.39
C MET A 1 6.77 -1.33 -18.17
N ALA A 2 5.89 -2.19 -17.67
CA ALA A 2 4.45 -1.88 -17.65
C ALA A 2 3.98 -1.65 -16.20
N LEU A 3 3.38 -0.49 -15.94
CA LEU A 3 2.61 -0.29 -14.71
C LEU A 3 1.27 -1.00 -14.85
N ARG A 4 0.89 -1.68 -13.78
CA ARG A 4 -0.40 -2.36 -13.62
C ARG A 4 -1.10 -1.80 -12.41
N GLN A 5 -2.39 -2.05 -12.32
CA GLN A 5 -3.20 -1.75 -11.16
C GLN A 5 -3.99 -2.99 -10.74
N GLN A 6 -4.22 -3.14 -9.44
CA GLN A 6 -5.12 -4.15 -8.90
C GLN A 6 -6.13 -3.49 -7.97
N VAL A 7 -7.40 -3.91 -8.08
CA VAL A 7 -8.49 -3.38 -7.25
C VAL A 7 -8.35 -3.80 -5.79
N ILE A 8 -8.65 -2.87 -4.90
CA ILE A 8 -8.94 -3.07 -3.49
C ILE A 8 -10.42 -2.76 -3.31
N VAL A 9 -11.18 -3.67 -2.73
CA VAL A 9 -12.63 -3.55 -2.58
C VAL A 9 -13.04 -3.44 -1.12
N ARG A 10 -14.17 -2.78 -0.87
CA ARG A 10 -14.84 -2.83 0.44
C ARG A 10 -15.55 -4.17 0.57
N LEU A 11 -15.31 -4.89 1.65
CA LEU A 11 -15.88 -6.24 1.82
C LEU A 11 -17.39 -6.25 2.07
N SER A 12 -17.97 -5.15 2.57
CA SER A 12 -19.40 -5.11 2.88
C SER A 12 -20.32 -5.08 1.66
N ASP A 13 -19.85 -4.53 0.55
CA ASP A 13 -20.66 -4.28 -0.66
C ASP A 13 -19.93 -4.57 -1.98
N GLU A 14 -18.69 -5.05 -1.90
CA GLU A 14 -17.80 -5.35 -3.04
C GLU A 14 -17.54 -4.16 -3.98
N THR A 15 -17.80 -2.92 -3.51
CA THR A 15 -17.49 -1.71 -4.26
C THR A 15 -15.99 -1.46 -4.29
N VAL A 16 -15.49 -0.92 -5.41
CA VAL A 16 -14.08 -0.53 -5.53
C VAL A 16 -13.80 0.61 -4.55
N PHE A 17 -12.82 0.39 -3.70
CA PHE A 17 -12.34 1.37 -2.72
C PHE A 17 -11.09 2.09 -3.21
N GLY A 18 -10.24 1.37 -3.95
CA GLY A 18 -8.97 1.89 -4.43
C GLY A 18 -8.27 0.91 -5.37
N HIS A 19 -7.10 1.33 -5.80
CA HIS A 19 -6.21 0.56 -6.66
C HIS A 19 -4.79 0.60 -6.13
N GLU A 20 -4.12 -0.55 -6.09
CA GLU A 20 -2.68 -0.61 -5.89
C GLU A 20 -1.96 -0.55 -7.24
N LEU A 21 -1.02 0.38 -7.38
CA LEU A 21 -0.12 0.44 -8.53
C LEU A 21 1.03 -0.53 -8.34
N LEU A 22 1.16 -1.43 -9.31
CA LEU A 22 2.10 -2.53 -9.32
C LEU A 22 3.05 -2.37 -10.49
N LEU A 23 4.33 -2.51 -10.21
CA LEU A 23 5.33 -2.57 -11.25
C LEU A 23 5.46 -3.99 -11.80
N ALA A 24 5.01 -4.22 -13.03
CA ALA A 24 5.16 -5.52 -13.67
C ALA A 24 6.55 -5.63 -14.32
N HIS A 25 7.48 -6.25 -13.59
CA HIS A 25 8.84 -6.44 -14.07
C HIS A 25 9.45 -7.79 -13.66
N PRO A 26 10.29 -8.41 -14.50
CA PRO A 26 11.15 -9.50 -14.06
C PRO A 26 12.09 -9.02 -12.95
N ARG A 27 12.30 -9.83 -11.90
CA ARG A 27 13.17 -9.47 -10.76
C ARG A 27 14.59 -9.08 -11.19
N GLU A 28 15.12 -9.72 -12.23
CA GLU A 28 16.44 -9.44 -12.79
C GLU A 28 16.59 -7.99 -13.24
N THR A 29 15.53 -7.41 -13.79
CA THR A 29 15.60 -6.08 -14.35
C THR A 29 15.54 -4.97 -13.30
N LEU A 30 14.93 -5.23 -12.13
CA LEU A 30 15.07 -4.34 -10.97
C LEU A 30 16.50 -4.30 -10.45
N GLY A 31 17.20 -5.45 -10.45
CA GLY A 31 18.63 -5.50 -10.11
C GLY A 31 19.47 -4.64 -11.05
N LEU A 32 19.22 -4.74 -12.36
CA LEU A 32 19.93 -3.93 -13.37
C LEU A 32 19.64 -2.42 -13.23
N LEU A 33 18.41 -2.03 -12.92
CA LEU A 33 18.05 -0.64 -12.66
C LEU A 33 18.72 -0.10 -11.39
N ALA A 34 18.89 -0.96 -10.37
CA ALA A 34 19.63 -0.65 -9.16
C ALA A 34 21.10 -0.37 -9.48
N ASP A 35 21.75 -1.28 -10.20
CA ASP A 35 23.15 -1.17 -10.60
C ASP A 35 23.42 0.07 -11.47
N ALA A 36 22.42 0.47 -12.27
CA ALA A 36 22.47 1.66 -13.11
C ALA A 36 22.11 2.97 -12.37
N GLY A 37 21.72 2.92 -11.09
CA GLY A 37 21.28 4.10 -10.32
C GLY A 37 19.95 4.71 -10.80
N LEU A 38 19.13 3.95 -11.52
CA LEU A 38 17.89 4.42 -12.14
C LEU A 38 16.64 4.20 -11.27
N LEU A 39 16.75 3.46 -10.17
CA LEU A 39 15.61 3.16 -9.29
C LEU A 39 14.94 4.43 -8.75
N THR A 40 15.71 5.44 -8.33
CA THR A 40 15.14 6.68 -7.82
C THR A 40 14.34 7.43 -8.90
N GLY A 41 14.82 7.43 -10.15
CA GLY A 41 14.10 8.04 -11.26
C GLY A 41 12.78 7.31 -11.55
N LEU A 42 12.80 5.98 -11.42
CA LEU A 42 11.61 5.17 -11.55
C LEU A 42 10.61 5.41 -10.42
N ASP A 43 11.05 5.37 -9.17
CA ASP A 43 10.17 5.62 -8.01
C ASP A 43 9.45 6.96 -8.16
N ARG A 44 10.17 8.01 -8.58
CA ARG A 44 9.57 9.32 -8.83
C ARG A 44 8.51 9.27 -9.92
N TYR A 45 8.80 8.61 -11.04
CA TYR A 45 7.82 8.44 -12.12
C TYR A 45 6.55 7.72 -11.64
N ILE A 46 6.68 6.64 -10.86
CA ILE A 46 5.53 5.90 -10.35
C ILE A 46 4.72 6.77 -9.38
N LEU A 47 5.39 7.51 -8.49
CA LEU A 47 4.75 8.42 -7.54
C LEU A 47 4.01 9.56 -8.26
N ASP A 48 4.58 10.12 -9.33
CA ASP A 48 3.93 11.14 -10.15
C ASP A 48 2.66 10.58 -10.82
N VAL A 49 2.74 9.38 -11.41
CA VAL A 49 1.56 8.70 -11.98
C VAL A 49 0.50 8.44 -10.90
N ALA A 50 0.91 8.01 -9.71
CA ALA A 50 0.01 7.75 -8.59
C ALA A 50 -0.72 9.02 -8.14
N ALA A 51 0.01 10.12 -7.94
CA ALA A 51 -0.54 11.40 -7.54
C ALA A 51 -1.50 11.97 -8.60
N GLN A 52 -1.17 11.86 -9.88
CA GLN A 52 -2.07 12.29 -10.95
C GLN A 52 -3.37 11.45 -11.01
N ARG A 53 -3.30 10.14 -10.77
CA ARG A 53 -4.50 9.31 -10.70
C ARG A 53 -5.36 9.64 -9.49
N ALA A 54 -4.75 9.84 -8.33
CA ALA A 54 -5.44 10.20 -7.09
C ALA A 54 -6.24 11.50 -7.22
N LYS A 55 -5.76 12.48 -7.98
CA LYS A 55 -6.48 13.74 -8.25
C LYS A 55 -7.69 13.60 -9.17
N ASN A 56 -7.74 12.54 -9.97
CA ASN A 56 -8.74 12.34 -11.02
C ASN A 56 -9.76 11.24 -10.66
N SER A 57 -9.73 10.74 -9.43
CA SER A 57 -10.65 9.69 -8.94
C SER A 57 -11.02 9.92 -7.49
N ASP A 58 -12.21 9.49 -7.10
CA ASP A 58 -12.61 9.39 -5.68
C ASP A 58 -12.06 8.11 -5.01
N GLU A 59 -11.50 7.19 -5.80
CA GLU A 59 -10.87 5.97 -5.34
C GLU A 59 -9.43 6.22 -4.88
N LEU A 60 -9.00 5.52 -3.84
CA LEU A 60 -7.63 5.67 -3.34
C LEU A 60 -6.60 5.00 -4.27
N VAL A 61 -5.43 5.59 -4.39
CA VAL A 61 -4.29 5.03 -5.13
C VAL A 61 -3.21 4.64 -4.12
N PHE A 62 -2.96 3.34 -4.01
CA PHE A 62 -1.89 2.79 -3.19
C PHE A 62 -0.64 2.61 -4.04
N VAL A 63 0.51 3.01 -3.50
CA VAL A 63 1.79 2.92 -4.20
C VAL A 63 2.92 2.59 -3.22
N ASN A 64 3.72 1.61 -3.59
CA ASN A 64 4.91 1.22 -2.85
C ASN A 64 5.97 2.33 -2.87
N VAL A 65 6.55 2.63 -1.72
CA VAL A 65 7.69 3.54 -1.60
C VAL A 65 8.93 2.82 -1.06
N THR A 66 10.06 3.04 -1.71
CA THR A 66 11.34 2.44 -1.34
C THR A 66 11.90 3.08 -0.05
N SER A 67 12.70 2.30 0.68
CA SER A 67 13.31 2.80 1.92
C SER A 67 14.36 3.87 1.64
N GLU A 68 15.02 3.79 0.47
CA GLU A 68 16.02 4.71 -0.02
C GLU A 68 15.42 6.12 -0.19
N LEU A 69 14.27 6.22 -0.85
CA LEU A 69 13.62 7.49 -1.12
C LEU A 69 13.14 8.20 0.16
N LEU A 70 12.66 7.43 1.13
CA LEU A 70 12.31 7.93 2.46
C LEU A 70 13.56 8.36 3.26
N THR A 71 14.65 7.58 3.21
CA THR A 71 15.91 7.90 3.90
C THR A 71 16.51 9.20 3.39
N GLU A 72 16.57 9.35 2.07
CA GLU A 72 17.15 10.52 1.42
C GLU A 72 16.24 11.75 1.48
N ARG A 73 15.00 11.59 1.98
CA ARG A 73 13.99 12.63 2.06
C ARG A 73 13.65 13.25 0.69
N ARG A 74 13.44 12.39 -0.32
CA ARG A 74 13.28 12.78 -1.74
C ARG A 74 11.93 12.44 -2.36
N LEU A 75 10.84 12.45 -1.59
CA LEU A 75 9.49 12.41 -2.16
C LEU A 75 9.34 13.54 -3.19
N PRO A 76 8.86 13.24 -4.42
CA PRO A 76 8.88 14.18 -5.54
C PRO A 76 7.75 15.22 -5.49
N PHE A 77 6.92 15.22 -4.44
CA PHE A 77 5.73 16.07 -4.37
C PHE A 77 6.09 17.53 -4.07
N PRO A 78 5.73 18.49 -4.93
CA PRO A 78 5.91 19.91 -4.68
C PRO A 78 5.18 20.38 -3.41
N PRO A 79 5.61 21.49 -2.75
CA PRO A 79 5.08 21.95 -1.47
C PRO A 79 3.55 22.12 -1.39
N ASP A 80 2.90 22.53 -2.47
CA ASP A 80 1.45 22.82 -2.50
C ASP A 80 0.63 21.75 -3.23
N GLU A 81 1.23 20.59 -3.50
CA GLU A 81 0.50 19.49 -4.13
C GLU A 81 -0.51 18.87 -3.16
N ASP A 82 -1.79 18.84 -3.56
CA ASP A 82 -2.83 18.05 -2.90
C ASP A 82 -2.55 16.56 -3.11
N LEU A 83 -2.40 15.84 -2.00
CA LEU A 83 -2.11 14.42 -1.94
C LEU A 83 -3.31 13.60 -1.46
N THR A 84 -4.49 14.22 -1.38
CA THR A 84 -5.75 13.52 -1.14
C THR A 84 -5.93 12.41 -2.18
N GLY A 85 -6.34 11.23 -1.72
CA GLY A 85 -6.49 10.06 -2.57
C GLY A 85 -5.23 9.20 -2.68
N LEU A 86 -4.05 9.71 -2.31
CA LEU A 86 -2.79 8.97 -2.39
C LEU A 86 -2.45 8.25 -1.07
N VAL A 87 -2.05 6.99 -1.17
CA VAL A 87 -1.60 6.16 -0.05
C VAL A 87 -0.20 5.63 -0.33
N LEU A 88 0.79 5.98 0.50
CA LEU A 88 2.12 5.36 0.42
C LEU A 88 2.16 4.06 1.21
N GLU A 89 2.57 2.99 0.56
CA GLU A 89 2.81 1.68 1.18
C GLU A 89 4.26 1.56 1.62
N ILE A 90 4.44 1.35 2.93
CA ILE A 90 5.75 1.17 3.56
C ILE A 90 5.79 -0.26 4.10
N THR A 91 6.67 -1.09 3.54
CA THR A 91 6.85 -2.47 4.02
C THR A 91 7.32 -2.50 5.49
N GLU A 92 6.81 -3.46 6.27
CA GLU A 92 7.25 -3.66 7.65
C GLU A 92 8.72 -4.08 7.78
N ARG A 93 9.30 -4.64 6.71
CA ARG A 93 10.71 -5.07 6.66
C ARG A 93 11.68 -3.91 6.47
N SER A 94 11.16 -2.71 6.22
CA SER A 94 11.95 -1.50 6.13
C SER A 94 12.78 -1.33 7.39
N ARG A 95 14.10 -1.19 7.23
CA ARG A 95 15.04 -0.95 8.34
C ARG A 95 15.03 0.49 8.83
N LEU A 96 14.15 1.32 8.28
CA LEU A 96 14.03 2.72 8.65
C LEU A 96 13.52 2.85 10.07
N ASP A 97 14.08 3.82 10.78
CA ASP A 97 13.53 4.30 12.03
C ASP A 97 12.13 4.87 11.78
N ALA A 98 11.13 4.27 12.42
CA ALA A 98 9.73 4.65 12.25
C ALA A 98 9.48 6.09 12.73
N GLU A 99 10.17 6.57 13.76
CA GLU A 99 10.02 7.93 14.26
C GLU A 99 10.51 8.96 13.23
N ALA A 100 11.68 8.69 12.62
CA ALA A 100 12.22 9.52 11.55
C ALA A 100 11.29 9.57 10.33
N VAL A 101 10.66 8.44 9.97
CA VAL A 101 9.68 8.37 8.88
C VAL A 101 8.44 9.21 9.21
N VAL A 102 7.88 9.09 10.42
CA VAL A 102 6.73 9.90 10.85
C VAL A 102 7.03 11.39 10.73
N LEU A 103 8.16 11.84 11.26
CA LEU A 103 8.57 13.25 11.20
C LEU A 103 8.76 13.73 9.76
N TYR A 104 9.29 12.88 8.88
CA TYR A 104 9.47 13.22 7.48
C TYR A 104 8.13 13.30 6.73
N LEU A 105 7.19 12.39 7.01
CA LEU A 105 5.90 12.32 6.33
C LEU A 105 4.86 13.30 6.88
N ALA A 106 5.05 13.87 8.07
CA ALA A 106 4.12 14.81 8.70
C ALA A 106 3.60 15.93 7.75
N PRO A 107 4.45 16.73 7.07
CA PRO A 107 3.97 17.76 6.15
C PRO A 107 3.25 17.20 4.92
N PHE A 108 3.51 15.96 4.52
CA PHE A 108 2.80 15.31 3.42
C PHE A 108 1.40 14.86 3.88
N ARG A 109 1.28 14.33 5.10
CA ARG A 109 0.00 13.93 5.70
C ARG A 109 -0.92 15.12 5.93
N GLU A 110 -0.38 16.29 6.29
CA GLU A 110 -1.14 17.55 6.39
C GLU A 110 -1.80 17.96 5.05
N ARG A 111 -1.28 17.47 3.92
CA ARG A 111 -1.81 17.70 2.57
C ARG A 111 -2.67 16.55 2.05
N GLY A 112 -3.11 15.65 2.93
CA GLY A 112 -4.04 14.57 2.59
C GLY A 112 -3.39 13.22 2.30
N LEU A 113 -2.06 13.12 2.29
CA LEU A 113 -1.36 11.84 2.09
C LEU A 113 -1.71 10.85 3.20
N LYS A 114 -2.07 9.63 2.81
CA LYS A 114 -2.24 8.50 3.73
C LYS A 114 -1.06 7.54 3.67
N VAL A 115 -0.93 6.70 4.71
CA VAL A 115 0.12 5.70 4.82
C VAL A 115 -0.48 4.35 5.09
N ALA A 116 0.02 3.33 4.41
CA ALA A 116 -0.27 1.93 4.65
C ALA A 116 0.99 1.22 5.13
N LEU A 117 0.85 0.36 6.14
CA LEU A 117 1.89 -0.60 6.52
C LEU A 117 1.68 -1.88 5.72
N ASP A 118 2.62 -2.17 4.83
CA ASP A 118 2.53 -3.30 3.90
C ASP A 118 3.31 -4.53 4.38
N ASP A 119 2.96 -5.70 3.83
CA ASP A 119 3.51 -7.00 4.20
C ASP A 119 3.38 -7.37 5.69
N PHE A 120 2.34 -6.90 6.38
CA PHE A 120 2.26 -7.10 7.83
C PHE A 120 2.21 -8.60 8.20
N GLY A 121 3.11 -9.02 9.10
CA GLY A 121 3.23 -10.40 9.58
C GLY A 121 4.30 -11.24 8.89
N ASP A 122 4.99 -10.71 7.89
CA ASP A 122 6.10 -11.36 7.19
C ASP A 122 7.47 -11.19 7.90
N GLY A 123 7.49 -10.58 9.07
CA GLY A 123 8.67 -10.07 9.76
C GLY A 123 8.43 -9.90 11.26
N PHE A 124 9.46 -9.48 11.99
CA PHE A 124 9.51 -9.63 13.45
C PHE A 124 8.95 -8.43 14.25
N ASN A 125 8.78 -7.25 13.62
CA ASN A 125 8.55 -5.97 14.32
C ASN A 125 7.26 -5.23 13.92
N GLY A 126 6.32 -5.90 13.25
CA GLY A 126 5.10 -5.28 12.69
C GLY A 126 4.31 -4.45 13.70
N ILE A 127 4.03 -4.99 14.90
CA ILE A 127 3.22 -4.29 15.94
C ILE A 127 3.91 -3.03 16.46
N SER A 128 5.23 -3.09 16.70
CA SER A 128 6.00 -1.93 17.16
C SER A 128 5.99 -0.83 16.10
N ARG A 129 6.24 -1.19 14.83
CA ARG A 129 6.17 -0.24 13.71
C ARG A 129 4.77 0.34 13.55
N TRP A 130 3.72 -0.47 13.64
CA TRP A 130 2.34 0.01 13.61
C TRP A 130 2.10 1.08 14.67
N SER A 131 2.47 0.80 15.92
CA SER A 131 2.27 1.73 17.04
C SER A 131 2.93 3.10 16.82
N VAL A 132 4.12 3.12 16.21
CA VAL A 132 4.86 4.36 15.92
C VAL A 132 4.33 5.04 14.65
N LEU A 133 4.24 4.30 13.53
CA LEU A 133 3.83 4.85 12.24
C LEU A 133 2.39 5.35 12.22
N ARG A 134 1.50 4.74 13.04
CA ARG A 134 0.06 5.00 13.07
C ARG A 134 -0.54 5.11 11.66
N PRO A 135 -0.40 4.04 10.85
CA PRO A 135 -0.84 4.06 9.47
C PRO A 135 -2.37 4.13 9.39
N ASP A 136 -2.87 4.64 8.27
CA ASP A 136 -4.29 4.65 7.96
C ASP A 136 -4.77 3.24 7.55
N PHE A 137 -3.87 2.44 6.97
CA PHE A 137 -4.14 1.07 6.56
C PHE A 137 -3.05 0.10 7.02
N VAL A 138 -3.43 -1.15 7.29
CA VAL A 138 -2.49 -2.26 7.46
C VAL A 138 -2.88 -3.38 6.50
N LYS A 139 -1.94 -3.76 5.63
CA LYS A 139 -2.13 -4.81 4.64
C LYS A 139 -1.57 -6.12 5.16
N VAL A 140 -2.39 -7.17 5.15
CA VAL A 140 -2.06 -8.50 5.69
C VAL A 140 -2.29 -9.55 4.62
N ARG A 141 -1.31 -10.40 4.36
CA ARG A 141 -1.48 -11.53 3.44
C ARG A 141 -2.25 -12.67 4.08
N LEU A 142 -3.31 -13.12 3.40
CA LEU A 142 -4.00 -14.34 3.76
C LEU A 142 -3.12 -15.56 3.44
N THR A 143 -2.62 -16.21 4.49
CA THR A 143 -1.83 -17.44 4.42
C THR A 143 -2.29 -18.42 5.49
N GLU A 144 -1.96 -19.70 5.31
CA GLU A 144 -2.17 -20.70 6.34
C GLU A 144 -1.48 -20.28 7.65
N GLY A 145 -2.23 -20.21 8.74
CA GLY A 145 -1.75 -19.78 10.06
C GLY A 145 -2.04 -18.31 10.39
N VAL A 146 -1.97 -17.39 9.43
CA VAL A 146 -2.39 -15.99 9.65
C VAL A 146 -3.88 -15.89 9.99
N GLU A 147 -4.68 -16.82 9.45
CA GLU A 147 -6.13 -16.89 9.70
C GLU A 147 -6.49 -16.92 11.19
N VAL A 148 -5.66 -17.55 12.02
CA VAL A 148 -5.87 -17.66 13.46
C VAL A 148 -5.71 -16.32 14.16
N PHE A 149 -4.88 -15.43 13.63
CA PHE A 149 -4.59 -14.12 14.21
C PHE A 149 -5.49 -13.01 13.66
N LEU A 150 -6.15 -13.21 12.52
CA LEU A 150 -7.00 -12.19 11.89
C LEU A 150 -8.06 -11.59 12.83
N PRO A 151 -8.80 -12.35 13.67
CA PRO A 151 -9.75 -11.75 14.61
C PRO A 151 -9.10 -10.77 15.59
N MET A 152 -7.90 -11.08 16.07
CA MET A 152 -7.12 -10.19 16.93
C MET A 152 -6.68 -8.94 16.17
N LEU A 153 -6.20 -9.09 14.93
CA LEU A 153 -5.77 -7.97 14.11
C LEU A 153 -6.93 -7.01 13.79
N VAL A 154 -8.14 -7.53 13.56
CA VAL A 154 -9.35 -6.70 13.39
C VAL A 154 -9.58 -5.83 14.63
N GLN A 155 -9.46 -6.40 15.82
CA GLN A 155 -9.60 -5.65 17.07
C GLN A 155 -8.50 -4.58 17.20
N VAL A 156 -7.24 -4.93 16.96
CA VAL A 156 -6.11 -3.97 17.03
C VAL A 156 -6.28 -2.83 16.01
N ALA A 157 -6.80 -3.12 14.82
CA ALA A 157 -7.11 -2.11 13.82
C ALA A 157 -8.18 -1.14 14.30
N ALA A 158 -9.28 -1.66 14.84
CA ALA A 158 -10.34 -0.84 15.41
C ALA A 158 -9.84 0.06 16.54
N GLU A 159 -8.99 -0.45 17.44
CA GLU A 159 -8.45 0.30 18.58
C GLU A 159 -7.37 1.32 18.16
N SER A 160 -6.57 1.02 17.13
CA SER A 160 -5.54 1.93 16.62
C SER A 160 -6.05 3.00 15.65
N GLY A 161 -7.29 2.85 15.16
CA GLY A 161 -7.88 3.72 14.14
C GLY A 161 -7.46 3.39 12.71
N ALA A 162 -6.68 2.33 12.50
CA ALA A 162 -6.31 1.86 11.17
C ALA A 162 -7.41 0.99 10.56
N GLN A 163 -7.38 0.83 9.24
CA GLN A 163 -8.24 -0.11 8.52
C GLN A 163 -7.44 -1.30 8.02
N LEU A 164 -7.99 -2.51 8.12
CA LEU A 164 -7.35 -3.70 7.55
C LEU A 164 -7.70 -3.87 6.08
N VAL A 165 -6.67 -4.17 5.29
CA VAL A 165 -6.78 -4.69 3.93
C VAL A 165 -6.21 -6.12 3.94
N VAL A 166 -7.04 -7.11 3.65
CA VAL A 166 -6.55 -8.50 3.53
C VAL A 166 -6.25 -8.82 2.08
N GLU A 167 -5.00 -9.17 1.81
CA GLU A 167 -4.49 -9.51 0.49
C GLU A 167 -4.59 -11.01 0.19
N ARG A 168 -4.52 -11.35 -1.10
CA ARG A 168 -4.60 -12.72 -1.63
C ARG A 168 -5.92 -13.41 -1.32
N VAL A 169 -7.01 -12.66 -1.39
CA VAL A 169 -8.36 -13.25 -1.43
C VAL A 169 -8.59 -13.85 -2.82
N GLU A 170 -8.71 -15.16 -2.87
CA GLU A 170 -8.81 -15.93 -4.12
C GLU A 170 -10.15 -16.65 -4.28
N THR A 171 -10.90 -16.87 -3.20
CA THR A 171 -12.17 -17.60 -3.25
C THR A 171 -13.34 -16.85 -2.61
N PRO A 172 -14.60 -17.12 -3.03
CA PRO A 172 -15.79 -16.57 -2.40
C PRO A 172 -15.90 -16.95 -0.91
N GLU A 173 -15.41 -18.13 -0.52
CA GLU A 173 -15.44 -18.60 0.87
C GLU A 173 -14.52 -17.75 1.75
N GLN A 174 -13.33 -17.40 1.25
CA GLN A 174 -12.41 -16.48 1.93
C GLN A 174 -13.04 -15.10 2.07
N HIS A 175 -13.67 -14.57 1.01
CA HIS A 175 -14.40 -13.30 1.07
C HIS A 175 -15.48 -13.33 2.16
N ALA A 176 -16.37 -14.33 2.14
CA ALA A 176 -17.48 -14.43 3.09
C ALA A 176 -16.98 -14.55 4.54
N TRP A 177 -15.89 -15.29 4.75
CA TRP A 177 -15.26 -15.41 6.05
C TRP A 177 -14.69 -14.08 6.55
N LEU A 178 -13.93 -13.36 5.72
CA LEU A 178 -13.36 -12.06 6.06
C LEU A 178 -14.43 -10.99 6.32
N GLN A 179 -15.49 -10.97 5.51
CA GLN A 179 -16.65 -10.10 5.70
C GLN A 179 -17.32 -10.37 7.06
N LYS A 180 -17.54 -11.65 7.41
CA LYS A 180 -18.11 -12.04 8.71
C LYS A 180 -17.22 -11.67 9.89
N LEU A 181 -15.90 -11.67 9.71
CA LEU A 181 -14.94 -11.24 10.73
C LEU A 181 -14.91 -9.71 10.93
N GLY A 182 -15.57 -8.94 10.06
CA GLY A 182 -15.56 -7.47 10.13
C GLY A 182 -14.30 -6.83 9.54
N VAL A 183 -13.60 -7.53 8.64
CA VAL A 183 -12.50 -6.93 7.87
C VAL A 183 -13.10 -5.87 6.93
N GLY A 184 -12.45 -4.70 6.85
CA GLY A 184 -12.95 -3.57 6.05
C GLY A 184 -12.76 -3.77 4.55
N TYR A 185 -11.55 -4.18 4.14
CA TYR A 185 -11.14 -4.20 2.74
C TYR A 185 -10.44 -5.50 2.35
N GLY A 186 -10.56 -5.86 1.07
CA GLY A 186 -9.91 -7.04 0.50
C GLY A 186 -9.30 -6.78 -0.86
N GLN A 187 -8.26 -7.55 -1.17
CA GLN A 187 -7.55 -7.52 -2.44
C GLN A 187 -7.14 -8.93 -2.84
N GLY A 188 -7.27 -9.28 -4.12
CA GLY A 188 -6.86 -10.58 -4.62
C GLY A 188 -7.55 -10.98 -5.91
N PHE A 189 -7.25 -12.18 -6.40
CA PHE A 189 -7.74 -12.66 -7.69
C PHE A 189 -9.24 -12.94 -7.72
N TYR A 190 -9.88 -13.09 -6.56
CA TYR A 190 -11.33 -13.16 -6.46
C TYR A 190 -12.00 -11.89 -7.02
N TYR A 191 -11.44 -10.71 -6.72
CA TYR A 191 -11.97 -9.42 -7.16
C TYR A 191 -11.43 -8.98 -8.53
N GLY A 192 -10.16 -9.26 -8.78
CA GLY A 192 -9.53 -8.87 -10.04
C GLY A 192 -8.03 -9.14 -10.05
N ARG A 193 -7.54 -9.62 -11.20
CA ARG A 193 -6.10 -9.74 -11.45
C ARG A 193 -5.50 -8.38 -11.81
N PRO A 194 -4.19 -8.15 -11.59
CA PRO A 194 -3.54 -6.94 -12.03
C PRO A 194 -3.71 -6.68 -13.54
N THR A 195 -4.26 -5.52 -13.90
CA THR A 195 -4.46 -5.08 -15.29
C THR A 195 -3.52 -3.93 -15.64
N PRO A 196 -3.10 -3.75 -16.90
CA PRO A 196 -2.34 -2.56 -17.29
C PRO A 196 -3.09 -1.28 -16.92
N ILE A 197 -2.35 -0.22 -16.55
CA ILE A 197 -2.97 1.11 -16.41
C ILE A 197 -3.25 1.67 -17.82
N GLU A 198 -4.48 2.09 -18.08
CA GLU A 198 -4.79 2.83 -19.32
C GLU A 198 -4.14 4.22 -19.26
N GLY A 199 -3.42 4.60 -20.33
CA GLY A 199 -2.73 5.89 -20.44
C GLY A 199 -1.26 5.91 -19.98
N GLY A 200 -0.70 4.79 -19.51
CA GLY A 200 0.74 4.67 -19.29
C GLY A 200 1.45 4.45 -20.63
N ALA A 201 2.28 5.41 -21.06
CA ALA A 201 3.04 5.27 -22.29
C ALA A 201 3.81 3.94 -22.33
N ALA A 202 3.73 3.25 -23.48
CA ALA A 202 4.45 2.02 -23.77
C ALA A 202 5.96 2.25 -23.93
#